data_AF-A0A5C1AIR8-F1
#
_entry.id   AF-A0A5C1AIR8-F1
#
_cell.length_a   1.000
_cell.length_b   1.000
_cell.length_c   1.000
_cell.angle_alpha   90.00
_cell.angle_beta   90.00
_cell.angle_gamma   90.00
#
_symmetry.space_group_name_H-M   'P 1'
#
loop_
_entity.id
_entity.type
_entity.pdbx_description
1 polymer ?
#
loop_
_entity_poly.entity_id
_entity_poly.type
_entity_poly.pdbx_seq_one_letter_code
_entity_poly.pdbx_strand_id
1 'polypeptide(L)'
;MTEQEWLMDDNPGRWLYPDRMQAMSERKLRLFCAACCRRVWHLLPDGCRSAVEVAEAYSDGRADRDVLLRSSEVARGIASDADGNAQDAADASASAAEEDIRSHAFPVTVCASKAAWRRKGEREAEEAAQATLLRDIFGNPFRPVIFSPSWLTPTVVGIATAIYADRAFDRLPILADALQDAGCENDEILSHCRSEGPHVRGCWVVDLLTGRK
;
A
#
# COMPACT_ATOMS: atom_id res chain seq x y z
N MET A 1 -16.15 -14.38 -1.75
CA MET A 1 -16.24 -13.15 -0.94
C MET A 1 -17.12 -12.18 -1.68
N THR A 2 -17.94 -11.43 -0.97
CA THR A 2 -18.89 -10.46 -1.50
C THR A 2 -18.37 -9.03 -1.35
N GLU A 3 -18.99 -8.09 -2.05
CA GLU A 3 -18.75 -6.66 -1.84
C GLU A 3 -18.98 -6.22 -0.39
N GLN A 4 -20.02 -6.75 0.26
CA GLN A 4 -20.31 -6.40 1.65
C GLN A 4 -19.20 -6.89 2.59
N GLU A 5 -18.69 -8.10 2.36
CA GLU A 5 -17.52 -8.58 3.09
C GLU A 5 -16.30 -7.69 2.82
N TRP A 6 -16.10 -7.18 1.59
CA TRP A 6 -15.03 -6.21 1.26
C TRP A 6 -15.10 -4.93 2.07
N LEU A 7 -16.28 -4.38 2.22
CA LEU A 7 -16.46 -3.11 2.89
C LEU A 7 -16.41 -3.24 4.43
N MET A 8 -16.72 -4.42 4.97
CA MET A 8 -16.90 -4.63 6.42
C MET A 8 -15.81 -5.47 7.09
N ASP A 9 -15.00 -6.21 6.34
CA ASP A 9 -13.97 -7.10 6.91
C ASP A 9 -12.68 -6.33 7.21
N ASP A 10 -12.36 -6.19 8.49
CA ASP A 10 -11.15 -5.53 8.96
C ASP A 10 -9.93 -6.46 8.97
N ASN A 11 -10.06 -7.74 8.59
CA ASN A 11 -8.94 -8.66 8.57
C ASN A 11 -8.24 -8.67 7.19
N PRO A 12 -7.07 -8.04 7.01
CA PRO A 12 -6.35 -8.00 5.73
C PRO A 12 -5.93 -9.41 5.26
N GLY A 13 -5.67 -10.34 6.17
CA GLY A 13 -5.23 -11.71 5.85
C GLY A 13 -6.27 -12.51 5.08
N ARG A 14 -7.57 -12.24 5.29
CA ARG A 14 -8.66 -12.88 4.53
C ARG A 14 -8.71 -12.45 3.06
N TRP A 15 -7.98 -11.41 2.68
CA TRP A 15 -7.90 -10.90 1.32
C TRP A 15 -6.71 -11.46 0.55
N LEU A 16 -5.66 -11.87 1.27
CA LEU A 16 -4.40 -12.39 0.74
C LEU A 16 -4.44 -13.92 0.54
N TYR A 17 -5.62 -14.50 0.27
CA TYR A 17 -5.67 -15.92 -0.11
C TYR A 17 -5.02 -16.13 -1.49
N PRO A 18 -4.30 -17.25 -1.70
CA PRO A 18 -3.50 -17.49 -2.91
C PRO A 18 -4.25 -17.26 -4.23
N ASP A 19 -5.50 -17.72 -4.33
CA ASP A 19 -6.31 -17.58 -5.55
C ASP A 19 -6.58 -16.12 -5.93
N ARG A 20 -6.62 -15.22 -4.94
CA ARG A 20 -6.94 -13.80 -5.15
C ARG A 20 -5.70 -12.97 -5.40
N MET A 21 -4.59 -13.30 -4.74
CA MET A 21 -3.30 -12.66 -4.98
C MET A 21 -2.83 -12.87 -6.43
N GLN A 22 -3.23 -13.97 -7.08
CA GLN A 22 -2.95 -14.20 -8.50
C GLN A 22 -3.59 -13.15 -9.42
N ALA A 23 -4.74 -12.58 -9.04
CA ALA A 23 -5.40 -11.53 -9.81
C ALA A 23 -4.84 -10.13 -9.54
N MET A 24 -3.98 -9.98 -8.52
CA MET A 24 -3.39 -8.70 -8.12
C MET A 24 -2.01 -8.50 -8.78
N SER A 25 -1.68 -7.23 -9.10
CA SER A 25 -0.34 -6.90 -9.60
C SER A 25 0.70 -7.03 -8.49
N GLU A 26 1.87 -7.58 -8.80
CA GLU A 26 2.99 -7.66 -7.84
C GLU A 26 3.41 -6.28 -7.36
N ARG A 27 3.34 -5.27 -8.24
CA ARG A 27 3.59 -3.88 -7.89
C ARG A 27 2.71 -3.43 -6.73
N LYS A 28 1.38 -3.60 -6.83
CA LYS A 28 0.46 -3.19 -5.77
C LYS A 28 0.60 -4.02 -4.50
N LEU A 29 0.85 -5.33 -4.63
CA LEU A 29 1.15 -6.19 -3.47
C LEU A 29 2.38 -5.69 -2.71
N ARG A 30 3.45 -5.33 -3.42
CA ARG A 30 4.68 -4.81 -2.80
C ARG A 30 4.47 -3.45 -2.16
N LEU A 31 3.69 -2.56 -2.79
CA LEU A 31 3.31 -1.27 -2.20
C LEU A 31 2.44 -1.43 -0.96
N PHE A 32 1.53 -2.40 -0.94
CA PHE A 32 0.76 -2.74 0.25
C PHE A 32 1.65 -3.25 1.39
N CYS A 33 2.58 -4.16 1.09
CA CYS A 33 3.57 -4.66 2.04
C CYS A 33 4.42 -3.51 2.62
N ALA A 34 4.91 -2.61 1.77
CA ALA A 34 5.66 -1.43 2.18
C ALA A 34 4.81 -0.49 3.06
N ALA A 35 3.54 -0.28 2.72
CA ALA A 35 2.62 0.53 3.51
C ALA A 35 2.38 -0.07 4.90
N CYS A 36 2.23 -1.40 5.02
CA CYS A 36 2.19 -2.10 6.32
C CYS A 36 3.48 -1.86 7.13
N CYS A 37 4.66 -1.95 6.49
CA CYS A 37 5.94 -1.67 7.17
C CYS A 37 6.05 -0.20 7.62
N ARG A 38 5.52 0.75 6.84
CA ARG A 38 5.48 2.19 7.19
C ARG A 38 4.66 2.47 8.46
N ARG A 39 3.70 1.62 8.82
CA ARG A 39 2.94 1.77 10.07
C ARG A 39 3.80 1.52 11.31
N VAL A 40 4.77 0.61 11.20
CA VAL A 40 5.73 0.27 12.26
C VAL A 40 7.09 0.94 12.06
N TRP A 41 7.15 2.02 11.28
CA TRP A 41 8.39 2.73 10.92
C TRP A 41 9.25 3.15 12.13
N HIS A 42 8.60 3.46 13.26
CA HIS A 42 9.26 3.84 14.51
C HIS A 42 10.05 2.69 15.16
N LEU A 43 9.76 1.43 14.79
CA LEU A 43 10.48 0.23 15.23
C LEU A 43 11.57 -0.20 14.24
N LEU A 44 11.53 0.28 13.00
CA LEU A 44 12.47 -0.12 11.95
C LEU A 44 13.82 0.58 12.12
N PRO A 45 14.93 -0.17 12.21
CA PRO A 45 16.28 0.37 12.07
C PRO A 45 16.54 0.88 10.64
N ASP A 46 17.60 1.66 10.45
CA ASP A 46 17.88 2.33 9.17
C ASP A 46 18.02 1.35 7.99
N GLY A 47 18.66 0.19 8.18
CA GLY A 47 18.77 -0.83 7.13
C GLY A 47 17.42 -1.41 6.70
N CYS A 48 16.48 -1.58 7.64
CA CYS A 48 15.11 -2.00 7.33
C CYS A 48 14.32 -0.88 6.64
N ARG A 49 14.46 0.37 7.10
CA ARG A 49 13.84 1.54 6.44
C ARG A 49 14.28 1.65 4.98
N SER A 50 15.58 1.48 4.72
CA SER A 50 16.12 1.45 3.37
C SER A 50 15.53 0.31 2.54
N ALA A 51 15.32 -0.88 3.10
CA ALA A 51 14.69 -1.99 2.37
C ALA A 51 13.24 -1.68 1.96
N VAL A 52 12.44 -1.03 2.84
CA VAL A 52 11.08 -0.57 2.49
C VAL A 52 11.12 0.45 1.36
N GLU A 53 12.05 1.41 1.41
CA GLU A 53 12.21 2.44 0.37
C GLU A 53 12.64 1.86 -0.97
N VAL A 54 13.53 0.87 -0.95
CA VAL A 54 13.96 0.13 -2.14
C VAL A 54 12.80 -0.69 -2.71
N ALA A 55 11.99 -1.34 -1.87
CA ALA A 55 10.80 -2.06 -2.31
C ALA A 55 9.80 -1.14 -3.03
N GLU A 56 9.58 0.07 -2.49
CA GLU A 56 8.75 1.10 -3.14
C GLU A 56 9.37 1.59 -4.46
N ALA A 57 10.69 1.77 -4.51
CA ALA A 57 11.40 2.19 -5.73
C ALA A 57 11.37 1.11 -6.82
N TYR A 58 11.56 -0.15 -6.45
CA TYR A 58 11.49 -1.30 -7.36
C TYR A 58 10.08 -1.44 -7.96
N SER A 59 9.03 -1.24 -7.15
CA SER A 59 7.65 -1.18 -7.63
C SER A 59 7.40 -0.11 -8.71
N ASP A 60 8.22 0.93 -8.78
CA ASP A 60 8.14 1.97 -9.80
C ASP A 60 9.18 1.84 -10.92
N GLY A 61 9.95 0.74 -10.94
CA GLY A 61 11.06 0.56 -11.89
C GLY A 61 12.23 1.52 -11.67
N ARG A 62 12.36 2.10 -10.47
CA ARG A 62 13.45 3.03 -10.09
C ARG A 62 14.59 2.36 -9.32
N ALA A 63 14.46 1.09 -9.00
CA ALA A 63 15.52 0.25 -8.45
C ALA A 63 15.56 -1.07 -9.24
N ASP A 64 16.76 -1.64 -9.37
CA ASP A 64 16.95 -2.94 -10.00
C ASP A 64 16.74 -4.09 -8.99
N ARG A 65 16.69 -5.31 -9.52
CA ARG A 65 16.50 -6.54 -8.75
C ARG A 65 17.63 -6.78 -7.75
N ASP A 66 18.87 -6.46 -8.10
CA ASP A 66 20.03 -6.74 -7.26
C ASP A 66 20.11 -5.79 -6.06
N VAL A 67 19.67 -4.53 -6.21
CA VAL A 67 19.47 -3.58 -5.12
C VAL A 67 18.34 -4.05 -4.20
N LEU A 68 17.23 -4.54 -4.77
CA LEU A 68 16.11 -5.10 -4.00
C LEU A 68 16.57 -6.25 -3.10
N LEU A 69 17.19 -7.28 -3.67
CA LEU A 69 17.62 -8.47 -2.92
C LEU A 69 18.67 -8.17 -1.87
N ARG A 70 19.66 -7.32 -2.19
CA ARG A 70 20.67 -6.90 -1.19
C ARG A 70 20.04 -6.15 -0.02
N SER A 71 19.04 -5.30 -0.28
CA SER A 71 18.34 -4.60 0.80
C SER A 71 17.55 -5.57 1.70
N SER A 72 16.95 -6.61 1.12
CA SER A 72 16.31 -7.69 1.87
C SER A 72 17.29 -8.48 2.72
N GLU A 73 18.46 -8.84 2.19
CA GLU A 73 19.52 -9.53 2.93
C GLU A 73 20.00 -8.73 4.14
N VAL A 74 20.22 -7.42 3.98
CA VAL A 74 20.58 -6.52 5.08
C VAL A 74 19.48 -6.48 6.14
N ALA A 75 18.23 -6.30 5.74
CA ALA A 75 17.10 -6.28 6.67
C ALA A 75 16.93 -7.61 7.42
N ARG A 76 17.18 -8.75 6.75
CA ARG A 76 17.11 -10.09 7.36
C ARG A 76 18.23 -10.32 8.38
N GLY A 77 19.44 -9.82 8.11
CA GLY A 77 20.53 -9.83 9.09
C GLY A 77 20.14 -9.06 10.35
N ILE A 78 19.58 -7.87 10.20
CA ILE A 78 19.08 -7.05 11.33
C ILE A 78 17.96 -7.78 12.09
N ALA A 79 17.03 -8.42 11.38
CA ALA A 79 15.95 -9.18 12.01
C ALA A 79 16.48 -10.34 12.86
N SER A 80 17.53 -11.02 12.39
CA SER A 80 18.15 -12.16 13.10
C SER A 80 18.84 -11.76 14.41
N ASP A 81 19.26 -10.49 14.52
CA ASP A 81 19.92 -9.93 15.69
C ASP A 81 18.95 -9.19 16.65
N ALA A 82 17.67 -9.09 16.29
CA ALA A 82 16.65 -8.38 17.04
C ALA A 82 15.72 -9.33 17.83
N ASP A 83 15.00 -8.79 18.81
CA ASP A 83 14.02 -9.54 19.61
C ASP A 83 12.64 -8.87 19.61
N GLY A 84 11.59 -9.70 19.73
CA GLY A 84 10.20 -9.25 19.92
C GLY A 84 9.69 -8.36 18.78
N ASN A 85 9.01 -7.26 19.11
CA ASN A 85 8.39 -6.38 18.11
C ASN A 85 9.39 -5.79 17.09
N ALA A 86 10.67 -5.63 17.48
CA ALA A 86 11.70 -5.13 16.56
C ALA A 86 12.06 -6.20 15.52
N GLN A 87 12.13 -7.46 15.92
CA GLN A 87 12.30 -8.60 15.03
C GLN A 87 11.11 -8.72 14.06
N ASP A 88 9.88 -8.71 14.56
CA ASP A 88 8.67 -8.77 13.73
C ASP A 88 8.63 -7.61 12.70
N ALA A 89 9.04 -6.40 13.08
CA ALA A 89 9.10 -5.26 12.18
C ALA A 89 10.18 -5.43 11.10
N ALA A 90 11.37 -5.91 11.49
CA ALA A 90 12.48 -6.16 10.58
C ALA A 90 12.18 -7.30 9.59
N ASP A 91 11.52 -8.37 10.04
CA ASP A 91 11.08 -9.49 9.19
C ASP A 91 10.05 -9.04 8.15
N ALA A 92 9.09 -8.20 8.55
CA ALA A 92 8.13 -7.59 7.62
C ALA A 92 8.86 -6.75 6.57
N SER A 93 9.84 -5.94 6.99
CA SER A 93 10.65 -5.13 6.09
C SER A 93 11.49 -5.96 5.11
N ALA A 94 12.11 -7.04 5.56
CA ALA A 94 12.92 -7.91 4.70
C ALA A 94 12.04 -8.62 3.66
N SER A 95 10.88 -9.12 4.09
CA SER A 95 9.89 -9.81 3.25
C SER A 95 9.25 -8.88 2.21
N ALA A 96 9.06 -7.60 2.54
CA ALA A 96 8.57 -6.60 1.59
C ALA A 96 9.58 -6.31 0.46
N ALA A 97 10.87 -6.56 0.70
CA ALA A 97 11.96 -6.42 -0.26
C ALA A 97 12.30 -7.74 -0.96
N GLU A 98 11.43 -8.75 -0.92
CA GLU A 98 11.62 -10.00 -1.68
C GLU A 98 11.17 -9.85 -3.13
N GLU A 99 11.79 -10.64 -4.01
CA GLU A 99 11.39 -10.71 -5.41
C GLU A 99 9.99 -11.32 -5.56
N ASP A 100 9.79 -12.53 -5.01
CA ASP A 100 8.49 -13.20 -4.99
C ASP A 100 7.60 -12.63 -3.88
N ILE A 101 7.02 -11.46 -4.17
CA ILE A 101 6.15 -10.78 -3.22
C ILE A 101 4.84 -11.56 -2.95
N ARG A 102 4.40 -12.46 -3.84
CA ARG A 102 3.14 -13.20 -3.64
C ARG A 102 3.26 -14.18 -2.48
N SER A 103 4.41 -14.84 -2.35
CA SER A 103 4.69 -15.73 -1.22
C SER A 103 4.89 -14.97 0.10
N HIS A 104 5.23 -13.68 0.03
CA HIS A 104 5.60 -12.87 1.18
C HIS A 104 4.53 -11.87 1.64
N ALA A 105 3.50 -11.59 0.84
CA ALA A 105 2.47 -10.62 1.19
C ALA A 105 1.75 -10.96 2.51
N PHE A 106 1.32 -12.22 2.68
CA PHE A 106 0.68 -12.66 3.91
C PHE A 106 1.64 -12.62 5.13
N PRO A 107 2.87 -13.15 5.06
CA PRO A 107 3.87 -12.96 6.12
C PRO A 107 4.09 -11.50 6.53
N VAL A 108 4.24 -10.58 5.57
CA VAL A 108 4.45 -9.14 5.87
C VAL A 108 3.29 -8.57 6.68
N THR A 109 2.05 -8.79 6.24
CA THR A 109 0.84 -8.33 6.94
C THR A 109 0.81 -8.85 8.38
N VAL A 110 1.13 -10.12 8.59
CA VAL A 110 1.14 -10.73 9.93
C VAL A 110 2.26 -10.16 10.81
N CYS A 111 3.49 -10.08 10.30
CA CYS A 111 4.64 -9.58 11.06
C CYS A 111 4.50 -8.09 11.39
N ALA A 112 4.12 -7.26 10.41
CA ALA A 112 3.85 -5.84 10.64
C ALA A 112 2.71 -5.65 11.65
N SER A 113 1.67 -6.50 11.59
CA SER A 113 0.61 -6.48 12.59
C SER A 113 1.18 -6.78 13.98
N LYS A 114 1.86 -7.91 14.18
CA LYS A 114 2.45 -8.31 15.48
C LYS A 114 3.37 -7.24 16.07
N ALA A 115 4.19 -6.62 15.23
CA ALA A 115 5.08 -5.56 15.65
C ALA A 115 4.34 -4.34 16.25
N ALA A 116 3.13 -4.05 15.77
CA ALA A 116 2.37 -2.86 16.16
C ALA A 116 1.66 -2.97 17.52
N TRP A 117 1.45 -4.17 18.06
CA TRP A 117 0.65 -4.35 19.29
C TRP A 117 1.37 -5.09 20.41
N ARG A 118 1.04 -4.72 21.64
CA ARG A 118 1.45 -5.35 22.90
C ARG A 118 0.25 -5.69 23.80
N ARG A 119 -0.92 -5.13 23.51
CA ARG A 119 -2.15 -5.30 24.30
C ARG A 119 -3.32 -5.76 23.44
N LYS A 120 -4.32 -6.35 24.10
CA LYS A 120 -5.61 -6.72 23.48
C LYS A 120 -6.31 -5.46 22.94
N GLY A 121 -6.85 -5.50 21.73
CA GLY A 121 -7.49 -4.37 21.05
C GLY A 121 -6.57 -3.62 20.07
N GLU A 122 -5.25 -3.58 20.34
CA GLU A 122 -4.28 -2.96 19.42
C GLU A 122 -4.11 -3.81 18.15
N ARG A 123 -4.30 -5.12 18.26
CA ARG A 123 -4.31 -6.04 17.11
C ARG A 123 -5.46 -5.72 16.16
N GLU A 124 -6.68 -5.65 16.67
CA GLU A 124 -7.87 -5.38 15.87
C GLU A 124 -7.80 -3.99 15.23
N ALA A 125 -7.28 -2.99 15.95
CA ALA A 125 -7.03 -1.66 15.41
C ALA A 125 -5.99 -1.66 14.28
N GLU A 126 -4.93 -2.46 14.41
CA GLU A 126 -3.91 -2.60 13.37
C GLU A 126 -4.42 -3.35 12.13
N GLU A 127 -5.16 -4.45 12.34
CA GLU A 127 -5.81 -5.18 11.25
C GLU A 127 -6.75 -4.25 10.47
N ALA A 128 -7.61 -3.49 11.16
CA ALA A 128 -8.50 -2.51 10.53
C ALA A 128 -7.75 -1.44 9.75
N ALA A 129 -6.64 -0.93 10.29
CA ALA A 129 -5.83 0.06 9.60
C ALA A 129 -5.15 -0.50 8.33
N GLN A 130 -4.68 -1.76 8.37
CA GLN A 130 -4.15 -2.44 7.18
C GLN A 130 -5.25 -2.75 6.17
N ALA A 131 -6.47 -3.08 6.60
CA ALA A 131 -7.60 -3.24 5.70
C ALA A 131 -7.93 -1.92 4.97
N THR A 132 -7.82 -0.77 5.64
CA THR A 132 -7.95 0.55 4.99
C THR A 132 -6.84 0.80 3.97
N LEU A 133 -5.58 0.45 4.25
CA LEU A 133 -4.48 0.53 3.26
C LEU A 133 -4.73 -0.35 2.04
N LEU A 134 -5.29 -1.54 2.26
CA LEU A 134 -5.63 -2.47 1.19
C LEU A 134 -6.72 -1.86 0.30
N ARG A 135 -7.74 -1.23 0.87
CA ARG A 135 -8.79 -0.52 0.13
C ARG A 135 -8.26 0.71 -0.60
N ASP A 136 -7.32 1.44 -0.01
CA ASP A 136 -6.66 2.56 -0.67
C ASP A 136 -5.87 2.13 -1.91
N ILE A 137 -5.12 1.03 -1.83
CA ILE A 137 -4.25 0.60 -2.93
C ILE A 137 -5.02 -0.14 -4.04
N PHE A 138 -5.97 -0.98 -3.67
CA PHE A 138 -6.67 -1.83 -4.63
C PHE A 138 -8.00 -1.25 -5.12
N GLY A 139 -8.60 -0.31 -4.38
CA GLY A 139 -9.98 0.13 -4.63
C GLY A 139 -10.96 -1.01 -4.38
N ASN A 140 -12.22 -0.86 -4.77
CA ASN A 140 -13.22 -1.93 -4.65
C ASN A 140 -13.14 -2.88 -5.86
N PRO A 141 -12.69 -4.14 -5.70
CA PRO A 141 -12.57 -5.08 -6.82
C PRO A 141 -13.93 -5.53 -7.38
N PHE A 142 -15.03 -5.30 -6.65
CA PHE A 142 -16.39 -5.63 -7.08
C PHE A 142 -17.06 -4.49 -7.86
N ARG A 143 -16.46 -3.29 -7.85
CA ARG A 143 -16.88 -2.13 -8.64
C ARG A 143 -15.71 -1.55 -9.42
N PRO A 144 -15.26 -2.23 -10.49
CA PRO A 144 -14.18 -1.69 -11.32
C PRO A 144 -14.57 -0.34 -11.92
N VAL A 145 -13.81 0.70 -11.60
CA VAL A 145 -14.05 2.04 -12.12
C VAL A 145 -13.29 2.25 -13.43
N ILE A 146 -14.01 2.60 -14.48
CA ILE A 146 -13.44 3.00 -15.77
C ILE A 146 -13.36 4.53 -15.79
N PHE A 147 -12.16 5.08 -15.87
CA PHE A 147 -11.97 6.52 -16.00
C PHE A 147 -12.38 6.99 -17.40
N SER A 148 -13.23 8.00 -17.46
CA SER A 148 -13.53 8.68 -18.73
C SER A 148 -12.27 9.40 -19.23
N PRO A 149 -11.92 9.30 -20.52
CA PRO A 149 -10.84 10.09 -21.11
C PRO A 149 -11.03 11.60 -20.91
N SER A 150 -12.27 12.08 -20.78
CA SER A 150 -12.56 13.49 -20.52
C SER A 150 -12.02 13.99 -19.17
N TRP A 151 -11.83 13.09 -18.19
CA TRP A 151 -11.31 13.44 -16.87
C TRP A 151 -9.77 13.56 -16.85
N LEU A 152 -9.08 13.00 -17.85
CA LEU A 152 -7.62 12.99 -17.96
C LEU A 152 -7.07 14.32 -18.52
N THR A 153 -7.55 15.43 -17.99
CA THR A 153 -7.06 16.76 -18.36
C THR A 153 -5.61 16.96 -17.89
N PRO A 154 -4.82 17.85 -18.54
CA PRO A 154 -3.46 18.15 -18.09
C PRO A 154 -3.39 18.57 -16.61
N THR A 155 -4.40 19.28 -16.12
CA THR A 155 -4.50 19.69 -14.71
C THR A 155 -4.68 18.49 -13.79
N VAL A 156 -5.65 17.61 -14.06
CA VAL A 156 -5.91 16.41 -13.24
C VAL A 156 -4.69 15.50 -13.19
N VAL A 157 -4.09 15.20 -14.36
CA VAL A 157 -2.89 14.35 -14.45
C VAL A 157 -1.69 15.01 -13.77
N GLY A 158 -1.53 16.33 -13.91
CA GLY A 158 -0.46 17.09 -13.26
C GLY A 158 -0.56 17.06 -11.73
N ILE A 159 -1.76 17.27 -11.18
CA ILE A 159 -2.01 17.17 -9.73
C ILE A 159 -1.75 15.75 -9.23
N ALA A 160 -2.31 14.73 -9.88
CA ALA A 160 -2.12 13.33 -9.49
C ALA A 160 -0.63 12.94 -9.54
N THR A 161 0.10 13.38 -10.56
CA THR A 161 1.54 13.14 -10.70
C THR A 161 2.35 13.80 -9.58
N ALA A 162 2.04 15.06 -9.23
CA ALA A 162 2.70 15.77 -8.14
C ALA A 162 2.42 15.11 -6.79
N ILE A 163 1.15 14.76 -6.50
CA ILE A 163 0.76 14.01 -5.30
C ILE A 163 1.61 12.74 -5.15
N TYR A 164 1.71 11.96 -6.23
CA TYR A 164 2.45 10.71 -6.23
C TYR A 164 3.96 10.90 -6.01
N ALA A 165 4.56 11.85 -6.74
CA ALA A 165 6.00 12.13 -6.69
C ALA A 165 6.42 12.63 -5.30
N ASP A 166 5.68 13.60 -4.76
CA ASP A 166 5.99 14.27 -3.50
C ASP A 166 5.49 13.50 -2.27
N ARG A 167 4.73 12.40 -2.48
CA ARG A 167 3.98 11.69 -1.44
C ARG A 167 3.02 12.59 -0.66
N ALA A 168 2.50 13.64 -1.31
CA ALA A 168 1.59 14.63 -0.71
C ALA A 168 0.13 14.17 -0.82
N PHE A 169 -0.17 13.01 -0.24
CA PHE A 169 -1.50 12.39 -0.31
C PHE A 169 -2.58 13.13 0.48
N ASP A 170 -2.19 14.03 1.37
CA ASP A 170 -3.07 15.00 2.02
C ASP A 170 -3.75 15.96 1.01
N ARG A 171 -3.24 16.06 -0.22
CA ARG A 171 -3.78 16.91 -1.28
C ARG A 171 -4.83 16.23 -2.17
N LEU A 172 -5.24 14.99 -1.86
CA LEU A 172 -6.29 14.31 -2.63
C LEU A 172 -7.62 15.08 -2.70
N PRO A 173 -8.06 15.87 -1.69
CA PRO A 173 -9.26 16.69 -1.83
C PRO A 173 -9.17 17.69 -2.99
N ILE A 174 -7.98 18.26 -3.24
CA ILE A 174 -7.74 19.16 -4.38
C ILE A 174 -7.86 18.40 -5.72
N LEU A 175 -7.42 17.15 -5.75
CA LEU A 175 -7.60 16.28 -6.91
C LEU A 175 -9.08 15.97 -7.17
N ALA A 176 -9.88 15.77 -6.11
CA ALA A 176 -11.32 15.56 -6.22
C ALA A 176 -12.01 16.76 -6.89
N ASP A 177 -11.67 17.98 -6.50
CA ASP A 177 -12.25 19.19 -7.07
C ASP A 177 -11.85 19.35 -8.55
N ALA A 178 -10.58 19.10 -8.88
CA ALA A 178 -10.13 19.13 -10.28
C ALA A 178 -10.82 18.06 -11.16
N LEU A 179 -11.10 16.87 -10.60
CA LEU A 179 -11.87 15.83 -11.27
C LEU A 179 -13.32 16.26 -11.49
N GLN A 180 -13.94 16.89 -10.50
CA GLN A 180 -15.31 17.37 -10.58
C GLN A 180 -15.43 18.50 -11.63
N ASP A 181 -14.46 19.42 -11.68
CA ASP A 181 -14.37 20.46 -12.71
C ASP A 181 -14.21 19.87 -14.12
N ALA A 182 -13.54 18.71 -14.24
CA ALA A 182 -13.43 17.96 -15.49
C ALA A 182 -14.68 17.13 -15.84
N GLY A 183 -15.76 17.25 -15.05
CA GLY A 183 -17.03 16.55 -15.26
C GLY A 183 -17.07 15.13 -14.69
N CYS A 184 -16.27 14.81 -13.67
CA CYS A 184 -16.40 13.56 -12.92
C CYS A 184 -17.56 13.65 -11.93
N GLU A 185 -18.56 12.78 -12.11
CA GLU A 185 -19.71 12.63 -11.19
C GLU A 185 -19.69 11.27 -10.47
N ASN A 186 -18.55 10.56 -10.51
CA ASN A 186 -18.44 9.26 -9.86
C ASN A 186 -18.23 9.43 -8.35
N ASP A 187 -19.27 9.12 -7.57
CA ASP A 187 -19.25 9.25 -6.11
C ASP A 187 -18.14 8.44 -5.43
N GLU A 188 -17.77 7.27 -5.94
CA GLU A 188 -16.71 6.43 -5.35
C GLU A 188 -15.33 7.09 -5.50
N ILE A 189 -15.02 7.65 -6.67
CA ILE A 189 -13.78 8.41 -6.88
C ILE A 189 -13.74 9.64 -5.97
N LEU A 190 -14.81 10.43 -5.98
CA LEU A 190 -14.85 11.72 -5.29
C LEU A 190 -14.84 11.55 -3.76
N SER A 191 -15.62 10.60 -3.24
CA SER A 191 -15.65 10.30 -1.81
C SER A 191 -14.33 9.70 -1.33
N HIS A 192 -13.67 8.84 -2.12
CA HIS A 192 -12.35 8.34 -1.80
C HIS A 192 -11.33 9.48 -1.67
N CYS A 193 -11.25 10.38 -2.67
CA CYS A 193 -10.32 11.51 -2.65
C CYS A 193 -10.57 12.50 -1.50
N ARG A 194 -11.82 12.61 -1.04
CA ARG A 194 -12.22 13.49 0.06
C ARG A 194 -12.15 12.81 1.43
N SER A 195 -11.86 11.51 1.48
CA SER A 195 -11.72 10.79 2.73
C SER A 195 -10.48 11.26 3.50
N GLU A 196 -10.48 11.17 4.82
CA GLU A 196 -9.33 11.54 5.65
C GLU A 196 -8.12 10.60 5.50
N GLY A 197 -8.28 9.49 4.75
CA GLY A 197 -7.23 8.50 4.51
C GLY A 197 -7.15 7.41 5.60
N PRO A 198 -6.01 6.70 5.69
CA PRO A 198 -4.75 7.00 5.02
C PRO A 198 -4.79 6.76 3.51
N HIS A 199 -4.12 7.65 2.77
CA HIS A 199 -3.79 7.50 1.36
C HIS A 199 -2.29 7.31 1.22
N VAL A 200 -1.87 6.31 0.43
CA VAL A 200 -0.48 5.91 0.31
C VAL A 200 -0.05 5.69 -1.13
N ARG A 201 1.25 5.44 -1.33
CA ARG A 201 1.78 5.07 -2.64
C ARG A 201 1.10 3.79 -3.10
N GLY A 202 0.46 3.85 -4.28
CA GLY A 202 -0.39 2.78 -4.79
C GLY A 202 -1.88 3.09 -4.72
N CYS A 203 -2.27 4.23 -4.12
CA CYS A 203 -3.65 4.74 -4.10
C CYS A 203 -4.30 4.58 -5.49
N TRP A 204 -5.42 3.86 -5.54
CA TRP A 204 -5.99 3.37 -6.79
C TRP A 204 -6.42 4.52 -7.72
N VAL A 205 -6.93 5.64 -7.20
CA VAL A 205 -7.30 6.81 -8.01
C VAL A 205 -6.07 7.43 -8.66
N VAL A 206 -5.01 7.67 -7.88
CA VAL A 206 -3.78 8.30 -8.35
C VAL A 206 -3.06 7.38 -9.36
N ASP A 207 -3.01 6.08 -9.07
CA ASP A 207 -2.41 5.09 -9.96
C ASP A 207 -3.14 5.04 -11.31
N LEU A 208 -4.47 5.02 -11.33
CA LEU A 208 -5.25 5.03 -12.58
C LEU A 208 -5.04 6.31 -13.40
N LEU A 209 -5.04 7.47 -12.75
CA LEU A 209 -4.81 8.77 -13.41
C LEU A 209 -3.40 8.92 -13.98
N THR A 210 -2.42 8.24 -13.39
CA THR A 210 -1.01 8.28 -13.80
C THR A 210 -0.59 7.08 -14.65
N GLY A 211 -1.53 6.18 -14.99
CA GLY A 211 -1.28 5.00 -15.82
C GLY A 211 -0.45 3.90 -15.14
N ARG A 212 -0.36 3.90 -13.81
CA ARG A 212 0.35 2.90 -13.01
C ARG A 212 -0.61 1.75 -12.66
N LYS A 213 -0.31 0.53 -13.12
CA LYS A 213 -1.12 -0.68 -12.84
C LYS A 213 -0.36 -1.65 -11.94
#